data_AF-A0AAD6XYU6-F1
#
_entry.id   AF-A0AAD6XYU6-F1
#
_cell.length_a   1.000
_cell.length_b   1.000
_cell.length_c   1.000
_cell.angle_alpha   90.00
_cell.angle_beta   90.00
_cell.angle_gamma   90.00
#
_symmetry.space_group_name_H-M   'P 1'
#
loop_
_entity.id
_entity.type
_entity.pdbx_description
1 polymer ?
#
loop_
_entity_poly.entity_id
_entity_poly.type
_entity_poly.pdbx_seq_one_letter_code
_entity_poly.pdbx_strand_id
1 'polypeptide(L)'
;MGAGDSAKADQIAFHIYTKLFHVVHVARASEQESSGKTDKWFNLETPLAAPGSTPTSELDAYRALSSTPALRPLVIQVVLAVPPPGGGTALVHTPSRTRVEPEPRFVLLEEWVLSCTPPAAVSSSAATDDTDILPPTIYKNTIPLFRALYSLLRVLPAWR
;
A
#
# COMPACT_ATOMS: atom_id res chain seq x y z
N MET A 1 -12.35 -23.38 -9.67
CA MET A 1 -12.56 -22.79 -8.33
C MET A 1 -14.00 -22.93 -7.82
N GLY A 2 -14.23 -23.43 -6.59
CA GLY A 2 -15.56 -23.44 -5.96
C GLY A 2 -15.97 -22.04 -5.45
N ALA A 3 -17.27 -21.75 -5.32
CA ALA A 3 -17.76 -20.45 -4.86
C ALA A 3 -17.17 -20.00 -3.51
N GLY A 4 -16.87 -20.96 -2.61
CA GLY A 4 -16.22 -20.70 -1.33
C GLY A 4 -14.73 -20.34 -1.42
N ASP A 5 -14.02 -20.85 -2.44
CA ASP A 5 -12.59 -20.54 -2.64
C ASP A 5 -12.40 -19.14 -3.23
N SER A 6 -13.31 -18.73 -4.12
CA SER A 6 -13.33 -17.36 -4.66
C SER A 6 -13.55 -16.33 -3.56
N ALA A 7 -14.51 -16.56 -2.66
CA ALA A 7 -14.75 -15.64 -1.53
C ALA A 7 -13.54 -15.54 -0.57
N LYS A 8 -12.85 -16.65 -0.34
CA LYS A 8 -11.60 -16.66 0.46
C LYS A 8 -10.46 -15.94 -0.26
N ALA A 9 -10.32 -16.14 -1.57
CA ALA A 9 -9.33 -15.44 -2.37
C ALA A 9 -9.55 -13.92 -2.34
N ASP A 10 -10.81 -13.47 -2.51
CA ASP A 10 -11.18 -12.06 -2.39
C ASP A 10 -10.88 -11.51 -0.99
N GLN A 11 -11.19 -12.26 0.07
CA GLN A 11 -10.86 -11.86 1.44
C GLN A 11 -9.35 -11.70 1.64
N ILE A 12 -8.55 -12.67 1.20
CA ILE A 12 -7.08 -12.60 1.31
C ILE A 12 -6.58 -11.39 0.53
N ALA A 13 -7.05 -11.20 -0.71
CA ALA A 13 -6.61 -10.11 -1.54
C ALA A 13 -6.98 -8.74 -0.94
N PHE A 14 -8.20 -8.57 -0.44
CA PHE A 14 -8.61 -7.38 0.31
C PHE A 14 -7.67 -7.10 1.49
N HIS A 15 -7.25 -8.14 2.21
CA HIS A 15 -6.26 -7.99 3.27
C HIS A 15 -4.86 -7.62 2.74
N ILE A 16 -4.45 -8.05 1.55
CA ILE A 16 -3.19 -7.58 0.93
C ILE A 16 -3.26 -6.06 0.68
N TYR A 17 -4.36 -5.57 0.08
CA TYR A 17 -4.55 -4.15 -0.22
C TYR A 17 -4.55 -3.28 1.04
N THR A 18 -5.36 -3.66 2.02
CA THR A 18 -5.46 -2.92 3.30
C THR A 18 -4.16 -3.00 4.11
N LYS A 19 -3.51 -4.17 4.15
CA LYS A 19 -2.23 -4.35 4.86
C LYS A 19 -1.12 -3.48 4.28
N LEU A 20 -1.05 -3.34 2.95
CA LEU A 20 -0.09 -2.43 2.30
C LEU A 20 -0.28 -0.99 2.80
N PHE A 21 -1.52 -0.50 2.81
CA PHE A 21 -1.80 0.84 3.35
C PHE A 21 -1.34 0.96 4.80
N HIS A 22 -1.68 -0.01 5.66
CA HIS A 22 -1.32 0.06 7.07
C HIS A 22 0.19 0.05 7.33
N VAL A 23 0.95 -0.80 6.62
CA VAL A 23 2.42 -0.85 6.83
C VAL A 23 3.10 0.41 6.32
N VAL A 24 2.65 0.98 5.19
CA VAL A 24 3.19 2.25 4.67
C VAL A 24 2.83 3.40 5.61
N HIS A 25 1.57 3.47 6.05
CA HIS A 25 1.10 4.51 6.97
C HIS A 25 1.89 4.49 8.28
N VAL A 26 2.01 3.34 8.94
CA VAL A 26 2.79 3.21 10.19
C VAL A 26 4.25 3.62 9.98
N ALA A 27 4.80 3.41 8.79
CA ALA A 27 6.19 3.72 8.50
C ALA A 27 6.43 5.18 8.08
N ARG A 28 5.40 5.99 7.81
CA ARG A 28 5.54 7.33 7.22
C ARG A 28 4.74 8.43 7.91
N ALA A 29 3.70 8.09 8.67
CA ALA A 29 2.88 9.08 9.36
C ALA A 29 3.69 9.78 10.46
N SER A 30 3.73 11.11 10.44
CA SER A 30 4.40 11.94 11.44
C SER A 30 3.74 11.86 12.82
N GLU A 31 2.42 11.67 12.86
CA GLU A 31 1.64 11.49 14.09
C GLU A 31 1.10 10.05 14.12
N GLN A 32 1.69 9.22 14.99
CA GLN A 32 1.22 7.85 15.20
C GLN A 32 0.05 7.84 16.19
N GLU A 33 -1.07 8.46 15.82
CA GLU A 33 -2.32 8.26 16.57
C GLU A 33 -2.87 6.87 16.24
N SER A 34 -2.76 5.97 17.23
CA SER A 34 -3.24 4.60 17.08
C SER A 34 -4.68 4.46 17.59
N SER A 35 -5.47 3.65 16.90
CA SER A 35 -6.80 3.26 17.37
C SER A 35 -6.80 2.28 18.57
N GLY A 36 -5.61 1.90 19.07
CA GLY A 36 -5.42 0.81 20.05
C GLY A 36 -5.69 -0.59 19.48
N LYS A 37 -6.13 -0.71 18.23
CA LYS A 37 -6.36 -1.97 17.52
C LYS A 37 -5.16 -2.31 16.64
N THR A 38 -4.94 -3.60 16.42
CA THR A 38 -3.87 -4.09 15.55
C THR A 38 -4.42 -5.01 14.48
N ASP A 39 -3.89 -4.89 13.27
CA ASP A 39 -4.06 -5.87 12.21
C ASP A 39 -2.99 -6.96 12.37
N LYS A 40 -3.44 -8.22 12.41
CA LYS A 40 -2.58 -9.41 12.61
C LYS A 40 -2.48 -10.28 11.36
N TRP A 41 -2.96 -9.80 10.21
CA TRP A 41 -2.90 -10.56 8.97
C TRP A 41 -1.45 -10.78 8.52
N PHE A 42 -1.24 -11.92 7.85
CA PHE A 42 0.06 -12.34 7.32
C PHE A 42 1.17 -12.46 8.37
N ASN A 43 0.81 -12.81 9.61
CA ASN A 43 1.73 -12.99 10.74
C ASN A 43 2.65 -11.77 10.98
N LEU A 44 2.10 -10.58 10.78
CA LEU A 44 2.75 -9.31 11.07
C LEU A 44 1.77 -8.46 11.86
N GLU A 45 2.13 -8.03 13.07
CA GLU A 45 1.28 -7.13 13.84
C GLU A 45 1.53 -5.68 13.40
N THR A 46 0.46 -4.96 13.05
CA THR A 46 0.55 -3.57 12.58
C THR A 46 -0.53 -2.74 13.28
N PRO A 47 -0.16 -1.65 13.99
CA PRO A 47 -1.13 -0.74 14.56
C PRO A 47 -2.06 -0.19 13.48
N LEU A 48 -3.36 -0.19 13.75
CA LEU A 48 -4.34 0.46 12.89
C LEU A 48 -4.37 1.96 13.19
N ALA A 49 -4.36 2.76 12.12
CA ALA A 49 -4.49 4.21 12.20
C ALA A 49 -5.76 4.63 12.96
N ALA A 50 -5.76 5.84 13.51
CA ALA A 50 -6.94 6.42 14.14
C ALA A 50 -8.17 6.42 13.20
N PRO A 51 -9.39 6.40 13.77
CA PRO A 51 -10.61 6.54 12.98
C PRO A 51 -10.57 7.82 12.12
N GLY A 52 -10.81 7.70 10.81
CA GLY A 52 -10.76 8.80 9.86
C GLY A 52 -9.43 8.96 9.10
N SER A 53 -8.34 8.33 9.56
CA SER A 53 -7.04 8.36 8.85
C SER A 53 -6.93 7.30 7.75
N THR A 54 -7.73 6.23 7.83
CA THR A 54 -7.76 5.18 6.80
C THR A 54 -8.81 5.53 5.73
N PRO A 55 -8.44 5.53 4.44
CA PRO A 55 -9.37 5.82 3.34
C PRO A 55 -10.26 4.60 3.07
N THR A 56 -11.24 4.36 3.95
CA THR A 56 -12.07 3.14 3.91
C THR A 56 -12.89 3.01 2.64
N SER A 57 -13.42 4.12 2.12
CA SER A 57 -14.18 4.16 0.86
C SER A 57 -13.37 3.69 -0.33
N GLU A 58 -12.11 4.11 -0.41
CA GLU A 58 -11.18 3.79 -1.48
C GLU A 58 -10.70 2.34 -1.37
N LEU A 59 -10.47 1.86 -0.14
CA LEU A 59 -10.07 0.48 0.12
C LEU A 59 -11.21 -0.53 -0.08
N ASP A 60 -12.47 -0.13 0.17
CA ASP A 60 -13.64 -0.99 -0.04
C ASP A 60 -13.84 -1.39 -1.50
N ALA A 61 -13.29 -0.62 -2.45
CA ALA A 61 -13.25 -0.98 -3.87
C ALA A 61 -12.50 -2.31 -4.14
N TYR A 62 -11.65 -2.77 -3.22
CA TYR A 62 -10.88 -4.00 -3.34
C TYR A 62 -11.49 -5.20 -2.61
N ARG A 63 -12.70 -5.08 -2.05
CA ARG A 63 -13.33 -6.14 -1.24
C ARG A 63 -13.80 -7.34 -2.07
N ALA A 64 -14.16 -7.12 -3.33
CA ALA A 64 -14.67 -8.15 -4.24
C ALA A 64 -13.97 -8.05 -5.60
N LEU A 65 -12.69 -8.43 -5.65
CA LEU A 65 -11.87 -8.29 -6.85
C LEU A 65 -12.37 -9.19 -7.97
N SER A 66 -12.82 -10.39 -7.64
CA SER A 66 -13.32 -11.38 -8.60
C SER A 66 -14.52 -10.90 -9.43
N SER A 67 -15.33 -9.98 -8.89
CA SER A 67 -16.51 -9.42 -9.55
C SER A 67 -16.30 -8.01 -10.10
N THR A 68 -15.11 -7.43 -9.94
CA THR A 68 -14.82 -6.07 -10.37
C THR A 68 -14.21 -6.07 -11.78
N PRO A 69 -14.90 -5.54 -12.79
CA PRO A 69 -14.51 -5.69 -14.20
C PRO A 69 -13.28 -4.86 -14.61
N ALA A 70 -12.96 -3.80 -13.87
CA ALA A 70 -11.80 -2.94 -14.13
C ALA A 70 -11.09 -2.59 -12.81
N LEU A 71 -10.14 -3.45 -12.43
CA LEU A 71 -9.33 -3.22 -11.22
C LEU A 71 -8.38 -2.05 -11.44
N ARG A 72 -8.61 -0.96 -10.72
CA ARG A 72 -7.63 0.13 -10.65
C ARG A 72 -6.51 -0.25 -9.67
N PRO A 73 -5.25 0.10 -9.93
CA PRO A 73 -4.20 -0.07 -8.94
C PRO A 73 -4.48 0.75 -7.68
N LEU A 74 -4.13 0.20 -6.52
CA LEU A 74 -4.00 1.00 -5.30
C LEU A 74 -2.69 1.77 -5.39
N VAL A 75 -2.78 3.10 -5.36
CA VAL A 75 -1.63 4.00 -5.36
C VAL A 75 -1.59 4.73 -4.02
N ILE A 76 -0.48 4.60 -3.30
CA ILE A 76 -0.23 5.31 -2.06
C ILE A 76 0.94 6.25 -2.29
N GLN A 77 0.69 7.55 -2.16
CA GLN A 77 1.71 8.58 -2.29
C GLN A 77 2.14 9.06 -0.90
N VAL A 78 3.44 9.00 -0.65
CA VAL A 78 4.07 9.56 0.55
C VAL A 78 4.61 10.92 0.16
N VAL A 79 4.12 11.96 0.82
CA VAL A 79 4.46 13.35 0.49
C VAL A 79 5.00 14.09 1.71
N LEU A 80 6.00 14.94 1.48
CA LEU A 80 6.40 15.97 2.42
C LEU A 80 5.47 17.17 2.24
N ALA A 81 4.66 17.48 3.24
CA ALA A 81 3.88 18.70 3.27
C ALA A 81 4.78 19.89 3.61
N VAL A 82 4.84 20.87 2.73
CA VAL A 82 5.59 22.09 2.94
C VAL A 82 4.66 23.12 3.60
N PRO A 83 5.00 23.65 4.78
CA PRO A 83 4.22 24.69 5.42
C PRO A 83 4.05 25.91 4.50
N PRO A 84 2.95 26.67 4.62
CA PRO A 84 2.79 27.91 3.88
C PRO A 84 3.99 28.85 4.11
N PRO A 85 4.43 29.61 3.08
CA PRO A 85 5.55 30.53 3.21
C PRO A 85 5.23 31.61 4.25
N GLY A 86 5.78 31.47 5.44
CA GLY A 86 5.58 32.39 6.56
C GLY A 86 6.65 32.16 7.62
N GLY A 87 7.38 33.21 7.99
CA GLY A 87 8.36 33.17 9.09
C GLY A 87 9.83 32.93 8.70
N GLY A 88 10.23 33.15 7.45
CA GLY A 88 11.64 33.14 7.05
C GLY A 88 12.25 31.74 6.83
N THR A 89 11.42 30.70 6.82
CA THR A 89 11.81 29.35 6.37
C THR A 89 11.69 29.23 4.86
N ALA A 90 12.51 28.36 4.25
CA ALA A 90 12.45 28.10 2.82
C ALA A 90 12.84 26.63 2.56
N LEU A 91 12.14 25.99 1.63
CA LEU A 91 12.54 24.68 1.14
C LEU A 91 13.84 24.77 0.32
N VAL A 92 14.84 23.97 0.69
CA VAL A 92 16.17 23.97 0.06
C VAL A 92 16.59 22.55 -0.27
N HIS A 93 17.09 22.35 -1.50
CA HIS A 93 17.71 21.09 -1.90
C HIS A 93 19.15 21.01 -1.39
N THR A 94 19.51 19.91 -0.74
CA THR A 94 20.88 19.62 -0.29
C THR A 94 21.50 18.51 -1.17
N PRO A 95 22.81 18.55 -1.47
CA PRO A 95 23.84 19.42 -0.90
C PRO A 95 24.02 20.77 -1.61
N SER A 96 23.36 21.01 -2.75
CA SER A 96 23.52 22.24 -3.55
C SER A 96 23.11 23.53 -2.82
N ARG A 97 22.36 23.41 -1.72
CA ARG A 97 21.78 24.53 -0.95
C ARG A 97 20.97 25.49 -1.83
N THR A 98 20.38 24.95 -2.89
CA THR A 98 19.55 25.71 -3.84
C THR A 98 18.12 25.75 -3.34
N ARG A 99 17.57 26.96 -3.21
CA ARG A 99 16.18 27.16 -2.87
C ARG A 99 15.27 26.58 -3.96
N VAL A 100 14.21 25.90 -3.56
CA VAL A 100 13.21 25.33 -4.48
C VAL A 100 12.16 26.39 -4.77
N GLU A 101 12.05 26.82 -6.03
CA GLU A 101 11.09 27.84 -6.47
C GLU A 101 10.33 27.38 -7.72
N PRO A 102 8.99 27.53 -7.78
CA PRO A 102 8.12 27.99 -6.69
C PRO A 102 8.09 26.99 -5.52
N GLU A 103 7.89 27.48 -4.30
CA GLU A 103 7.81 26.60 -3.12
C GLU A 103 6.57 25.68 -3.23
N PRO A 104 6.77 24.36 -3.41
CA PRO A 104 5.67 23.43 -3.65
C PRO A 104 4.89 23.21 -2.36
N ARG A 105 3.57 22.98 -2.42
CA ARG A 105 2.78 22.59 -1.24
C ARG A 105 3.09 21.18 -0.75
N PHE A 106 3.42 20.29 -1.68
CA PHE A 106 3.74 18.89 -1.42
C PHE A 106 4.94 18.48 -2.28
N VAL A 107 5.86 17.73 -1.70
CA VAL A 107 6.95 17.07 -2.43
C VAL A 107 6.71 15.57 -2.37
N LEU A 108 6.56 14.92 -3.52
CA LEU A 108 6.44 13.46 -3.59
C LEU A 108 7.77 12.82 -3.19
N LEU A 109 7.72 11.96 -2.16
CA LEU A 109 8.88 11.21 -1.67
C LEU A 109 8.88 9.78 -2.18
N GLU A 110 7.71 9.12 -2.12
CA GLU A 110 7.53 7.73 -2.53
C GLU A 110 6.17 7.53 -3.18
N GLU A 111 6.10 6.62 -4.15
CA GLU A 111 4.86 6.12 -4.72
C GLU A 111 4.84 4.59 -4.65
N TRP A 112 3.84 4.04 -3.97
CA TRP A 112 3.63 2.60 -3.82
C TRP A 112 2.43 2.20 -4.64
N VAL A 113 2.63 1.29 -5.59
CA VAL A 113 1.58 0.82 -6.50
C VAL A 113 1.35 -0.68 -6.29
N LEU A 114 0.12 -1.05 -5.96
CA LEU A 114 -0.33 -2.43 -5.94
C LEU A 114 -1.40 -2.64 -7.01
N SER A 115 -1.07 -3.49 -7.99
CA SER A 115 -1.96 -3.85 -9.08
C SER A 115 -2.21 -5.35 -9.09
N CYS A 116 -3.41 -5.73 -9.50
CA CYS A 116 -3.78 -7.12 -9.77
C CYS A 116 -4.01 -7.23 -11.28
N THR A 117 -3.20 -8.06 -11.95
CA THR A 117 -3.32 -8.27 -13.39
C THR A 117 -4.06 -9.58 -13.62
N PRO A 118 -5.29 -9.56 -14.20
CA PRO A 118 -6.00 -10.79 -14.50
C PRO A 118 -5.25 -11.61 -15.55
N PRO A 119 -5.30 -12.95 -15.50
CA PRO A 119 -4.56 -13.84 -16.41
C PRO A 119 -4.79 -13.56 -17.91
N ALA A 120 -5.99 -13.08 -18.28
CA ALA A 120 -6.33 -12.73 -19.66
C ALA A 120 -5.51 -11.54 -20.22
N ALA A 121 -4.96 -10.67 -19.36
CA ALA A 121 -4.13 -9.54 -19.76
C ALA A 121 -2.65 -9.89 -19.97
N VAL A 122 -2.20 -11.07 -19.52
CA VAL A 122 -0.80 -11.51 -19.55
C VAL A 122 -0.52 -12.61 -20.59
N SER A 123 -1.53 -13.09 -21.33
CA SER A 123 -1.37 -14.23 -22.24
C SER A 123 -1.92 -13.99 -23.65
N SER A 124 -1.05 -13.52 -24.54
CA SER A 124 -1.06 -13.91 -25.97
C SER A 124 -0.05 -15.03 -26.28
N SER A 125 0.64 -15.59 -25.27
CA SER A 125 1.59 -16.69 -25.48
C SER A 125 1.87 -17.48 -24.20
N ALA A 126 0.99 -18.43 -23.87
CA ALA A 126 1.30 -19.70 -23.20
C ALA A 126 -0.01 -20.32 -22.69
N ALA A 127 -0.50 -21.33 -23.40
CA ALA A 127 -1.39 -22.31 -22.80
C ALA A 127 -0.55 -23.16 -21.85
N THR A 128 -0.43 -22.73 -20.59
CA THR A 128 0.12 -23.55 -19.52
C THR A 128 -0.93 -23.63 -18.42
N ASP A 129 -1.31 -24.86 -18.09
CA ASP A 129 -2.19 -25.29 -17.01
C ASP A 129 -2.65 -24.19 -16.06
N ASP A 130 -3.95 -23.94 -16.08
CA ASP A 130 -4.71 -23.16 -15.11
C ASP A 130 -4.57 -23.84 -13.73
N THR A 131 -3.40 -23.64 -13.10
CA THR A 131 -3.13 -24.14 -11.76
C THR A 131 -3.81 -23.17 -10.81
N ASP A 132 -5.09 -23.42 -10.54
CA ASP A 132 -5.87 -22.74 -9.50
C ASP A 132 -5.03 -22.73 -8.19
N ILE A 133 -4.35 -21.62 -7.91
CA ILE A 133 -3.54 -21.49 -6.70
C ILE A 133 -4.51 -21.42 -5.52
N LEU A 134 -4.47 -22.43 -4.66
CA LEU A 134 -5.36 -22.48 -3.51
C LEU A 134 -5.15 -21.28 -2.57
N PRO A 135 -6.22 -20.68 -2.00
CA PRO A 135 -6.12 -19.54 -1.09
C PRO A 135 -5.10 -19.70 0.06
N PRO A 136 -4.93 -20.87 0.71
CA PRO A 136 -3.89 -21.06 1.73
C PRO A 136 -2.47 -20.86 1.21
N THR A 137 -2.20 -21.23 -0.05
CA THR A 137 -0.89 -21.03 -0.69
C THR A 137 -0.64 -19.54 -0.92
N ILE A 138 -1.65 -18.81 -1.41
CA ILE A 138 -1.58 -17.35 -1.56
C ILE A 138 -1.23 -16.70 -0.22
N TYR A 139 -1.99 -17.01 0.84
CA TYR A 139 -1.73 -16.46 2.17
C TYR A 139 -0.30 -16.73 2.66
N LYS A 140 0.17 -17.98 2.53
CA LYS A 140 1.53 -18.37 2.95
C LYS A 140 2.61 -17.60 2.19
N ASN A 141 2.41 -17.39 0.89
CA ASN A 141 3.35 -16.64 0.04
C ASN A 141 3.34 -15.14 0.35
N THR A 142 2.22 -14.59 0.84
CA THR A 142 2.13 -13.18 1.22
C THR A 142 2.86 -12.87 2.55
N ILE A 143 3.05 -13.85 3.43
CA ILE A 143 3.80 -13.65 4.69
C ILE A 143 5.23 -13.11 4.46
N PRO A 144 6.10 -13.78 3.69
CA PRO A 144 7.45 -13.27 3.44
C PRO A 144 7.44 -11.94 2.66
N LEU A 145 6.46 -11.73 1.77
CA LEU A 145 6.28 -10.45 1.08
C LEU A 145 6.11 -9.28 2.07
N PHE A 146 5.20 -9.39 3.03
CA PHE A 146 4.99 -8.32 4.01
C PHE A 146 6.16 -8.14 4.97
N ARG A 147 6.90 -9.20 5.29
CA ARG A 147 8.14 -9.09 6.07
C ARG A 147 9.25 -8.36 5.30
N ALA A 148 9.40 -8.66 4.02
CA ALA A 148 10.33 -7.96 3.14
C ALA A 148 9.94 -6.49 3.00
N LEU A 149 8.66 -6.19 2.76
CA LEU A 149 8.14 -4.83 2.66
C LEU A 149 8.35 -4.03 3.95
N TYR A 150 8.03 -4.62 5.11
CA TYR A 150 8.25 -3.98 6.42
C TYR A 150 9.73 -3.62 6.66
N SER A 151 10.64 -4.47 6.18
CA SER A 151 12.08 -4.23 6.26
C SER A 151 12.53 -3.15 5.28
N LEU A 152 12.03 -3.21 4.03
CA LEU A 152 12.31 -2.23 2.97
C LEU A 152 11.91 -0.81 3.40
N LEU A 153 10.74 -0.66 4.01
CA LEU A 153 10.23 0.64 4.48
C LEU A 153 11.17 1.34 5.47
N ARG A 154 12.06 0.62 6.17
CA ARG A 154 13.01 1.17 7.16
C ARG A 154 14.38 1.54 6.58
N VAL A 155 14.66 1.12 5.36
CA VAL A 155 15.95 1.42 4.70
C VAL A 155 15.80 2.47 3.60
N LEU A 156 14.58 2.77 3.17
CA LEU A 156 14.31 3.82 2.20
C LEU A 156 14.55 5.22 2.77
N PRO A 157 14.93 6.20 1.93
CA PRO A 157 15.29 7.55 2.41
C PRO A 157 14.20 8.26 3.20
N ALA A 158 12.91 8.09 2.84
CA ALA A 158 11.80 8.76 3.51
C ALA A 158 11.48 8.20 4.91
N TRP A 159 12.22 7.18 5.37
CA TRP A 159 12.18 6.73 6.76
C TRP A 159 12.95 7.67 7.71
N ARG A 160 13.94 8.41 7.19
CA ARG A 160 14.82 9.29 7.96
C ARG A 160 14.25 10.70 8.03
#